data_AF-A0A7S1HU69-F1
#
_entry.id   AF-A0A7S1HU69-F1
#
_cell.length_a   1.000
_cell.length_b   1.000
_cell.length_c   1.000
_cell.angle_alpha   90.00
_cell.angle_beta   90.00
_cell.angle_gamma   90.00
#
_symmetry.space_group_name_H-M   'P 1'
#
loop_
_entity.id
_entity.type
_entity.pdbx_description
1 polymer ?
#
loop_
_entity_poly.entity_id
_entity_poly.type
_entity_poly.pdbx_seq_one_letter_code
_entity_poly.pdbx_strand_id
1 'polypeptide(L)'
;LIVVCSRPKSSRCMSPSLVPLVDPQCHGAMECTGHRPTAPALLVCGLTAMATFCALQVLASLAHPVSFWQTLPAPGARALHVPAGLRALPAGSAPATPAVGHRPAALAAAAPGPVTGAAVTRSADVPGLALAWVSPKFVWPILGVIAGLLLLLRRGRKPAPQAEQGLSTTSAMLQLVSQGKASLVPIFGGQGVLTYWEELEALLADEHAGNYVRAVLQGLDEQFQRMSLSPEETAEVFPDDFKPLDWLTTGTRPSDAVLTMSSLSYTLIALCQLGHFKRAVGRSGLSMPEYLALCSSTFGYSQGVAPWVVVSLSWTAEDFTANSINMCQYLLHHGVRSYQVYLGMNRTVAVPPVEGTSPMMVVARMTRPNLEEAIAAFNAEQEKELDKVELVVVNGPQLAVVGGLTAQLVKFKDSMKGARTSFLPIGCPFHHSAMFEAVDLLTAEVKQLGLLQCLDGPFRIPVYSTVDGSVLQTHQELVRDFIAMQIAIPVDWQACMAPVIASAQAAAPAPTFAIDFGPGASRGICAFTAPLMTDAPIQVVAATASQAGLRRNSAFVGWETMEEADEAELLQNCTGIAAGSA
;
A
#
# COMPACT_ATOMS: atom_id res chain seq x y z
N LEU A 1 -4.28 -23.82 42.53
CA LEU A 1 -3.75 -22.51 42.96
C LEU A 1 -4.00 -21.52 41.83
N ILE A 2 -5.08 -20.76 41.97
CA ILE A 2 -5.47 -19.62 41.15
C ILE A 2 -5.29 -18.43 42.08
N VAL A 3 -4.58 -17.38 41.66
CA VAL A 3 -4.64 -16.09 42.34
C VAL A 3 -4.89 -15.01 41.30
N VAL A 4 -6.16 -14.66 41.22
CA VAL A 4 -6.69 -13.37 40.76
C VAL A 4 -6.29 -12.33 41.81
N CYS A 5 -5.82 -11.14 41.41
CA CYS A 5 -5.98 -9.95 42.23
C CYS A 5 -5.95 -8.65 41.40
N SER A 6 -7.15 -8.11 41.25
CA SER A 6 -7.54 -6.73 40.96
C SER A 6 -6.90 -5.69 41.89
N ARG A 7 -6.63 -4.48 41.36
CA ARG A 7 -6.37 -3.27 42.15
C ARG A 7 -7.47 -2.22 41.93
N PRO A 8 -7.98 -1.59 43.00
CA PRO A 8 -8.57 -0.26 42.94
C PRO A 8 -7.82 0.78 43.81
N LYS A 9 -8.32 2.01 43.68
CA LYS A 9 -7.80 3.36 43.99
C LYS A 9 -7.59 3.75 45.47
N SER A 10 -7.01 4.96 45.61
CA SER A 10 -7.04 5.95 46.73
C SER A 10 -5.90 5.86 47.77
N SER A 11 -5.44 6.90 48.49
CA SER A 11 -5.41 8.36 48.35
C SER A 11 -4.52 8.93 49.49
N ARG A 12 -4.05 10.19 49.33
CA ARG A 12 -3.61 11.19 50.33
C ARG A 12 -2.15 11.25 50.86
N CYS A 13 -1.51 12.38 50.51
CA CYS A 13 -0.84 13.40 51.34
C CYS A 13 0.11 13.00 52.49
N MET A 14 1.39 13.41 52.38
CA MET A 14 2.01 14.52 53.13
C MET A 14 3.52 14.64 52.82
N SER A 15 3.99 15.85 52.58
CA SER A 15 5.39 16.32 52.56
C SER A 15 5.70 17.01 53.92
N PRO A 16 6.89 17.60 54.21
CA PRO A 16 8.19 17.66 53.47
C PRO A 16 9.44 17.41 54.38
N SER A 17 10.64 17.73 53.83
CA SER A 17 11.93 18.04 54.50
C SER A 17 12.93 16.86 54.54
N LEU A 18 14.23 16.92 54.25
CA LEU A 18 15.25 17.98 54.15
C LEU A 18 16.45 17.46 53.32
N VAL A 19 17.18 18.36 52.66
CA VAL A 19 18.51 18.24 52.01
C VAL A 19 19.56 18.76 53.01
N PRO A 20 20.80 18.22 53.14
CA PRO A 20 21.98 18.57 52.30
C PRO A 20 22.88 17.37 51.90
N LEU A 21 23.39 17.29 50.66
CA LEU A 21 24.68 17.83 50.15
C LEU A 21 25.94 17.30 50.88
N VAL A 22 26.82 16.60 50.14
CA VAL A 22 28.30 16.78 50.02
C VAL A 22 28.99 15.46 49.53
N ASP A 23 29.59 15.55 48.34
CA ASP A 23 30.64 14.71 47.70
C ASP A 23 32.03 15.04 48.35
N PRO A 24 33.23 14.45 48.07
CA PRO A 24 33.60 13.39 47.13
C PRO A 24 34.71 12.40 47.58
N GLN A 25 34.98 11.45 46.67
CA GLN A 25 36.31 10.97 46.22
C GLN A 25 37.11 9.89 47.00
N CYS A 26 37.52 8.89 46.19
CA CYS A 26 38.90 8.42 45.94
C CYS A 26 39.34 7.01 46.39
N HIS A 27 39.92 6.31 45.38
CA HIS A 27 40.96 5.26 45.40
C HIS A 27 40.64 3.93 46.10
N GLY A 28 41.04 2.75 45.63
CA GLY A 28 41.97 2.31 44.58
C GLY A 28 42.44 0.89 44.93
N ALA A 29 42.98 0.16 43.94
CA ALA A 29 43.73 -1.11 44.00
C ALA A 29 42.98 -2.40 44.44
N MET A 30 42.80 -3.40 43.56
CA MET A 30 43.77 -4.46 43.17
C MET A 30 44.28 -5.31 44.34
N GLU A 31 43.88 -6.60 44.38
CA GLU A 31 44.84 -7.71 44.38
C GLU A 31 44.19 -9.07 44.08
N CYS A 32 44.94 -9.87 43.31
CA CYS A 32 44.61 -11.20 42.81
C CYS A 32 45.14 -12.29 43.75
N THR A 33 44.36 -13.35 43.97
CA THR A 33 44.80 -14.77 44.08
C THR A 33 43.57 -15.61 43.68
N GLY A 34 43.55 -16.64 42.83
CA GLY A 34 44.56 -17.49 42.25
C GLY A 34 44.16 -18.94 42.53
N HIS A 35 43.46 -19.65 41.62
CA HIS A 35 43.44 -21.12 41.55
C HIS A 35 43.03 -21.65 40.15
N ARG A 36 43.66 -22.78 39.78
CA ARG A 36 43.88 -23.34 38.44
C ARG A 36 42.67 -24.10 37.83
N PRO A 37 42.71 -24.38 36.50
CA PRO A 37 41.55 -24.75 35.70
C PRO A 37 41.39 -26.26 35.45
N THR A 38 40.16 -26.68 35.13
CA THR A 38 39.82 -27.96 34.51
C THR A 38 39.34 -27.72 33.06
N ALA A 39 39.76 -28.60 32.14
CA ALA A 39 39.47 -28.52 30.70
C ALA A 39 37.96 -28.63 30.43
N PRO A 40 37.37 -27.70 29.65
CA PRO A 40 37.33 -27.82 28.20
C PRO A 40 37.39 -26.45 27.48
N ALA A 41 38.59 -25.99 27.09
CA ALA A 41 38.76 -24.74 26.33
C ALA A 41 39.56 -24.90 25.03
N LEU A 42 39.97 -26.12 24.67
CA LEU A 42 40.79 -26.40 23.49
C LEU A 42 40.01 -26.85 22.25
N LEU A 43 38.70 -27.08 22.34
CA LEU A 43 37.88 -27.48 21.19
C LEU A 43 37.20 -26.30 20.46
N VAL A 44 37.07 -25.14 21.12
CA VAL A 44 36.36 -23.97 20.56
C VAL A 44 37.31 -23.03 19.80
N CYS A 45 38.60 -23.01 20.10
CA CYS A 45 39.58 -22.19 19.37
C CYS A 45 40.08 -22.81 18.05
N GLY A 46 39.87 -24.12 17.84
CA GLY A 46 40.28 -24.80 16.60
C GLY A 46 39.32 -24.56 15.41
N LEU A 47 38.04 -24.37 15.69
CA LEU A 47 37.00 -24.22 14.65
C LEU A 47 36.91 -22.80 14.09
N THR A 48 37.26 -21.77 14.86
CA THR A 48 37.31 -20.36 14.40
C THR A 48 38.53 -20.05 13.53
N ALA A 49 39.66 -20.73 13.74
CA ALA A 49 40.86 -20.58 12.91
C ALA A 49 40.68 -21.17 11.49
N MET A 50 39.99 -22.30 11.35
CA MET A 50 39.73 -22.95 10.04
C MET A 50 38.74 -22.18 9.17
N ALA A 51 37.71 -21.57 9.78
CA ALA A 51 36.72 -20.75 9.08
C ALA A 51 37.34 -19.46 8.51
N THR A 52 38.28 -18.85 9.25
CA THR A 52 38.97 -17.63 8.83
C THR A 52 39.97 -17.89 7.69
N PHE A 53 40.61 -19.08 7.68
CA PHE A 53 41.55 -19.47 6.62
C PHE A 53 40.84 -19.80 5.29
N CYS A 54 39.64 -20.41 5.35
CA CYS A 54 38.84 -20.67 4.14
C CYS A 54 38.26 -19.39 3.52
N ALA A 55 37.87 -18.40 4.33
CA ALA A 55 37.35 -17.12 3.85
C ALA A 55 38.42 -16.29 3.12
N LEU A 56 39.68 -16.36 3.55
CA LEU A 56 40.80 -15.64 2.92
C LEU A 56 41.25 -16.26 1.59
N GLN A 57 41.09 -17.58 1.38
CA GLN A 57 41.41 -18.22 0.09
C GLN A 57 40.35 -17.93 -1.00
N VAL A 58 39.09 -17.72 -0.62
CA VAL A 58 38.02 -17.35 -1.56
C VAL A 58 38.16 -15.89 -2.01
N LEU A 59 38.59 -14.99 -1.12
CA LEU A 59 38.85 -13.59 -1.47
C LEU A 59 40.11 -13.39 -2.32
N ALA A 60 41.10 -14.29 -2.24
CA ALA A 60 42.28 -14.25 -3.10
C ALA A 60 42.04 -14.75 -4.54
N SER A 61 40.91 -15.40 -4.82
CA SER A 61 40.59 -15.96 -6.14
C SER A 61 39.75 -15.04 -7.05
N LEU A 62 39.36 -13.86 -6.55
CA LEU A 62 38.47 -12.92 -7.25
C LEU A 62 39.17 -11.64 -7.76
N ALA A 63 40.50 -11.57 -7.70
CA ALA A 63 41.24 -10.39 -8.11
C ALA A 63 42.24 -10.69 -9.23
N HIS A 64 41.82 -10.54 -10.48
CA HIS A 64 42.72 -10.16 -11.58
C HIS A 64 41.98 -9.28 -12.61
N PRO A 65 42.56 -8.14 -13.02
CA PRO A 65 41.96 -7.24 -14.01
C PRO A 65 42.44 -7.60 -15.43
N VAL A 66 41.54 -7.50 -16.41
CA VAL A 66 41.92 -7.44 -17.83
C VAL A 66 41.28 -6.19 -18.43
N SER A 67 42.13 -5.30 -18.92
CA SER A 67 41.84 -4.11 -19.71
C SER A 67 41.95 -4.40 -21.21
N PHE A 68 41.39 -3.49 -22.05
CA PHE A 68 41.36 -3.38 -23.54
C PHE A 68 40.09 -3.93 -24.24
N TRP A 69 39.42 -3.32 -25.23
CA TRP A 69 39.65 -2.19 -26.17
C TRP A 69 38.29 -1.51 -26.56
N GLN A 70 38.32 -0.18 -26.78
CA GLN A 70 37.70 0.65 -27.86
C GLN A 70 36.23 0.56 -28.38
N THR A 71 35.57 1.74 -28.29
CA THR A 71 34.79 2.53 -29.30
C THR A 71 33.59 1.99 -30.11
N LEU A 72 32.48 2.76 -29.96
CA LEU A 72 31.36 3.11 -30.90
C LEU A 72 30.17 2.13 -31.05
N PRO A 73 28.97 2.57 -31.48
CA PRO A 73 28.27 3.88 -31.36
C PRO A 73 26.86 3.75 -30.72
N ALA A 74 26.20 4.90 -30.47
CA ALA A 74 24.84 4.99 -29.94
C ALA A 74 23.75 4.43 -30.89
N PRO A 75 22.69 3.75 -30.38
CA PRO A 75 21.47 3.51 -31.13
C PRO A 75 20.42 4.60 -30.84
N GLY A 76 19.84 5.12 -31.92
CA GLY A 76 18.88 6.23 -31.93
C GLY A 76 17.57 5.94 -31.20
N ALA A 77 16.98 7.02 -30.72
CA ALA A 77 15.63 7.08 -30.17
C ALA A 77 14.61 6.62 -31.23
N ARG A 78 13.89 5.52 -30.94
CA ARG A 78 12.60 5.24 -31.56
C ARG A 78 11.54 5.93 -30.72
N ALA A 79 10.91 6.96 -31.29
CA ALA A 79 9.71 7.57 -30.75
C ALA A 79 8.60 6.50 -30.68
N LEU A 80 8.07 6.28 -29.47
CA LEU A 80 6.83 5.54 -29.28
C LEU A 80 5.68 6.42 -29.79
N HIS A 81 4.96 5.88 -30.78
CA HIS A 81 3.74 6.46 -31.33
C HIS A 81 2.66 6.50 -30.26
N VAL A 82 2.24 7.70 -29.86
CA VAL A 82 0.97 7.93 -29.16
C VAL A 82 -0.16 7.82 -30.20
N PRO A 83 -1.18 6.96 -30.03
CA PRO A 83 -2.36 7.03 -30.88
C PRO A 83 -3.14 8.31 -30.54
N ALA A 84 -3.27 9.19 -31.54
CA ALA A 84 -4.11 10.38 -31.45
C ALA A 84 -5.59 9.98 -31.41
N GLY A 85 -6.28 10.30 -30.32
CA GLY A 85 -7.67 9.90 -30.17
C GLY A 85 -8.45 10.54 -29.04
N LEU A 86 -8.17 11.80 -28.66
CA LEU A 86 -9.07 12.61 -27.81
C LEU A 86 -8.98 14.07 -28.24
N ARG A 87 -9.72 14.43 -29.30
CA ARG A 87 -10.03 15.84 -29.58
C ARG A 87 -11.22 16.22 -28.71
N ALA A 88 -11.02 17.23 -27.88
CA ALA A 88 -12.07 17.94 -27.17
C ALA A 88 -13.14 18.43 -28.16
N LEU A 89 -14.41 18.13 -27.88
CA LEU A 89 -15.56 18.76 -28.52
C LEU A 89 -16.14 19.82 -27.60
N PRO A 90 -16.54 20.99 -28.13
CA PRO A 90 -17.01 22.11 -27.32
C PRO A 90 -18.49 21.95 -26.95
N ALA A 91 -18.86 22.60 -25.84
CA ALA A 91 -20.19 22.68 -25.29
C ALA A 91 -21.22 23.31 -26.26
N GLY A 92 -22.45 22.78 -26.28
CA GLY A 92 -23.57 23.43 -26.95
C GLY A 92 -24.87 22.61 -27.01
N SER A 93 -25.84 23.03 -26.19
CA SER A 93 -27.31 23.02 -26.40
C SER A 93 -28.09 21.71 -26.63
N ALA A 94 -29.07 21.50 -25.73
CA ALA A 94 -30.34 20.77 -25.90
C ALA A 94 -31.09 21.17 -27.20
N PRO A 95 -32.11 20.43 -27.74
CA PRO A 95 -33.18 19.78 -26.97
C PRO A 95 -33.84 18.50 -27.55
N ALA A 96 -34.86 18.04 -26.79
CA ALA A 96 -36.09 17.38 -27.21
C ALA A 96 -36.19 15.84 -27.19
N THR A 97 -37.25 15.41 -26.50
CA THR A 97 -37.90 14.09 -26.45
C THR A 97 -38.34 13.57 -27.82
N PRO A 98 -38.59 12.25 -27.96
CA PRO A 98 -40.00 11.85 -28.01
C PRO A 98 -40.32 10.50 -27.34
N ALA A 99 -41.64 10.28 -27.28
CA ALA A 99 -42.39 9.26 -26.59
C ALA A 99 -42.54 7.92 -27.35
N VAL A 100 -42.81 6.86 -26.58
CA VAL A 100 -43.81 5.78 -26.75
C VAL A 100 -44.02 5.17 -28.15
N GLY A 101 -43.86 3.84 -28.26
CA GLY A 101 -44.43 3.06 -29.37
C GLY A 101 -44.18 1.54 -29.33
N HIS A 102 -45.13 0.81 -28.76
CA HIS A 102 -45.65 -0.54 -29.13
C HIS A 102 -44.73 -1.74 -29.49
N ARG A 103 -44.97 -2.84 -28.76
CA ARG A 103 -44.80 -4.25 -29.16
C ARG A 103 -45.63 -4.61 -30.42
N PRO A 104 -45.31 -5.72 -31.10
CA PRO A 104 -46.12 -6.94 -30.91
C PRO A 104 -45.30 -8.24 -30.83
N ALA A 105 -46.03 -9.33 -30.62
CA ALA A 105 -45.62 -10.63 -30.09
C ALA A 105 -45.35 -11.73 -31.13
N ALA A 106 -44.89 -12.87 -30.61
CA ALA A 106 -45.04 -14.27 -31.05
C ALA A 106 -44.02 -14.82 -32.06
N LEU A 107 -43.33 -15.92 -31.70
CA LEU A 107 -43.81 -17.30 -31.92
C LEU A 107 -42.86 -18.34 -31.29
N ALA A 108 -43.42 -19.51 -30.98
CA ALA A 108 -42.83 -20.63 -30.26
C ALA A 108 -42.26 -21.72 -31.20
N ALA A 109 -41.29 -22.50 -30.70
CA ALA A 109 -41.03 -23.92 -31.02
C ALA A 109 -39.98 -24.45 -30.01
N ALA A 110 -40.33 -25.31 -29.05
CA ALA A 110 -40.42 -26.79 -29.13
C ALA A 110 -39.03 -27.52 -29.13
N ALA A 111 -38.84 -28.35 -28.11
CA ALA A 111 -37.64 -29.10 -27.70
C ALA A 111 -37.26 -30.30 -28.62
N PRO A 112 -36.19 -31.08 -28.33
CA PRO A 112 -36.24 -32.11 -27.28
C PRO A 112 -34.94 -32.34 -26.47
N GLY A 113 -35.07 -32.99 -25.29
CA GLY A 113 -33.97 -33.40 -24.39
C GLY A 113 -33.09 -34.53 -24.93
N PRO A 114 -32.14 -35.07 -24.13
CA PRO A 114 -32.47 -36.32 -23.42
C PRO A 114 -31.75 -36.60 -22.06
N VAL A 115 -32.44 -37.41 -21.24
CA VAL A 115 -31.98 -38.63 -20.54
C VAL A 115 -31.06 -38.53 -19.31
N THR A 116 -31.66 -38.99 -18.21
CA THR A 116 -31.07 -39.51 -16.95
C THR A 116 -30.37 -40.86 -17.14
N GLY A 117 -29.26 -41.08 -16.43
CA GLY A 117 -28.67 -42.41 -16.26
C GLY A 117 -27.88 -42.51 -14.95
N ALA A 118 -28.28 -43.44 -14.09
CA ALA A 118 -27.70 -43.71 -12.79
C ALA A 118 -26.80 -44.96 -12.79
N ALA A 119 -25.85 -44.96 -11.85
CA ALA A 119 -25.38 -46.10 -11.05
C ALA A 119 -24.19 -46.99 -11.52
N VAL A 120 -23.47 -47.43 -10.47
CA VAL A 120 -22.78 -48.73 -10.26
C VAL A 120 -21.23 -48.74 -10.19
N THR A 121 -20.74 -48.55 -8.96
CA THR A 121 -19.82 -49.34 -8.10
C THR A 121 -18.52 -50.04 -8.58
N ARG A 122 -17.58 -50.08 -7.59
CA ARG A 122 -16.49 -51.06 -7.26
C ARG A 122 -15.19 -50.95 -8.04
N SER A 123 -14.00 -51.31 -7.53
CA SER A 123 -13.34 -51.47 -6.22
C SER A 123 -12.01 -52.16 -6.56
N ALA A 124 -10.88 -51.78 -5.97
CA ALA A 124 -9.71 -52.67 -5.94
C ALA A 124 -8.89 -52.43 -4.67
N ASP A 125 -8.96 -53.43 -3.79
CA ASP A 125 -8.24 -53.56 -2.53
C ASP A 125 -6.75 -53.85 -2.74
N VAL A 126 -5.93 -53.37 -1.80
CA VAL A 126 -4.55 -53.82 -1.58
C VAL A 126 -4.52 -54.60 -0.24
N PRO A 127 -3.94 -55.82 -0.17
CA PRO A 127 -4.00 -56.63 1.03
C PRO A 127 -2.95 -56.24 2.08
N GLY A 128 -3.38 -56.31 3.34
CA GLY A 128 -2.57 -56.05 4.52
C GLY A 128 -1.54 -57.13 4.84
N LEU A 129 -0.49 -56.70 5.55
CA LEU A 129 0.46 -57.55 6.24
C LEU A 129 0.60 -57.09 7.69
N ALA A 130 0.65 -58.09 8.57
CA ALA A 130 0.32 -58.02 9.98
C ALA A 130 1.33 -57.25 10.86
N LEU A 131 0.77 -56.56 11.87
CA LEU A 131 1.46 -55.94 12.99
C LEU A 131 2.13 -56.98 13.89
N ALA A 132 3.45 -57.00 13.92
CA ALA A 132 4.22 -57.58 15.01
C ALA A 132 4.48 -56.51 16.08
N TRP A 133 4.15 -56.82 17.33
CA TRP A 133 4.30 -55.94 18.49
C TRP A 133 5.78 -55.67 18.78
N VAL A 134 6.20 -54.41 18.66
CA VAL A 134 7.51 -53.92 19.12
C VAL A 134 7.29 -52.74 20.06
N SER A 135 7.95 -52.76 21.22
CA SER A 135 7.71 -51.78 22.29
C SER A 135 8.02 -50.33 21.86
N PRO A 136 7.32 -49.31 22.41
CA PRO A 136 7.41 -47.92 21.93
C PRO A 136 8.75 -47.21 22.19
N LYS A 137 9.70 -47.83 22.90
CA LYS A 137 10.95 -47.18 23.33
C LYS A 137 12.11 -47.31 22.33
N PHE A 138 11.97 -48.08 21.26
CA PHE A 138 13.04 -48.30 20.26
C PHE A 138 12.69 -47.90 18.82
N VAL A 139 11.44 -47.54 18.53
CA VAL A 139 10.98 -47.25 17.14
C VAL A 139 11.26 -45.78 16.75
N TRP A 140 11.12 -44.84 17.67
CA TRP A 140 11.27 -43.41 17.41
C TRP A 140 12.69 -42.96 17.02
N PRO A 141 13.79 -43.48 17.63
CA PRO A 141 15.14 -43.12 17.22
C PRO A 141 15.48 -43.63 15.81
N ILE A 142 14.98 -44.81 15.44
CA ILE A 142 15.24 -45.44 14.14
C ILE A 142 14.50 -44.71 13.01
N LEU A 143 13.23 -44.33 13.24
CA LEU A 143 12.48 -43.50 12.29
C LEU A 143 13.09 -42.10 12.12
N GLY A 144 13.64 -41.52 13.19
CA GLY A 144 14.36 -40.23 13.12
C GLY A 144 15.64 -40.31 12.29
N VAL A 145 16.42 -41.39 12.41
CA VAL A 145 17.63 -41.62 11.60
C VAL A 145 17.28 -41.89 10.14
N ILE A 146 16.23 -42.67 9.86
CA ILE A 146 15.77 -42.94 8.49
C ILE A 146 15.24 -41.66 7.83
N ALA A 147 14.48 -40.83 8.54
CA ALA A 147 14.01 -39.53 8.04
C ALA A 147 15.19 -38.57 7.78
N GLY A 148 16.19 -38.55 8.67
CA GLY A 148 17.42 -37.77 8.49
C GLY A 148 18.26 -38.22 7.29
N LEU A 149 18.40 -39.53 7.08
CA LEU A 149 19.09 -40.11 5.92
C LEU A 149 18.33 -39.86 4.61
N LEU A 150 16.99 -39.93 4.62
CA LEU A 150 16.17 -39.60 3.44
C LEU A 150 16.24 -38.11 3.08
N LEU A 151 16.35 -37.22 4.08
CA LEU A 151 16.58 -35.78 3.86
C LEU A 151 18.00 -35.49 3.33
N LEU A 152 19.02 -36.21 3.80
CA LEU A 152 20.39 -36.09 3.29
C LEU A 152 20.53 -36.67 1.88
N LEU A 153 19.84 -37.77 1.55
CA LEU A 153 19.79 -38.34 0.20
C LEU A 153 18.95 -37.49 -0.78
N ARG A 154 18.00 -36.68 -0.30
CA ARG A 154 17.30 -35.65 -1.10
C ARG A 154 18.17 -34.44 -1.41
N ARG A 155 19.15 -34.09 -0.56
CA ARG A 155 20.08 -32.96 -0.79
C ARG A 155 21.26 -33.28 -1.72
N GLY A 156 21.41 -34.53 -2.16
CA GLY A 156 22.54 -34.99 -2.97
C GLY A 156 22.25 -35.36 -4.43
N ARG A 157 21.00 -35.24 -4.92
CA ARG A 157 20.69 -35.52 -6.33
C ARG A 157 20.70 -34.23 -7.16
N LYS A 158 21.72 -34.07 -7.99
CA LYS A 158 21.64 -33.19 -9.17
C LYS A 158 20.49 -33.70 -10.05
N PRO A 159 19.53 -32.86 -10.47
CA PRO A 159 18.51 -33.29 -11.40
C PRO A 159 19.17 -33.63 -12.75
N ALA A 160 18.71 -34.74 -13.35
CA ALA A 160 19.04 -35.08 -14.74
C ALA A 160 18.52 -33.97 -15.66
N PRO A 161 19.19 -33.69 -16.80
CA PRO A 161 18.77 -32.64 -17.71
C PRO A 161 17.44 -33.05 -18.35
N GLN A 162 16.34 -32.54 -17.82
CA GLN A 162 15.08 -32.50 -18.54
C GLN A 162 15.19 -31.37 -19.55
N ALA A 163 14.86 -31.67 -20.80
CA ALA A 163 14.80 -30.69 -21.86
C ALA A 163 13.94 -29.51 -21.42
N GLU A 164 14.55 -28.32 -21.37
CA GLU A 164 13.89 -27.05 -21.13
C GLU A 164 12.87 -26.80 -22.24
N GLN A 165 11.64 -27.23 -22.01
CA GLN A 165 10.50 -26.46 -22.48
C GLN A 165 10.30 -25.36 -21.45
N GLY A 166 10.79 -24.16 -21.76
CA GLY A 166 10.63 -22.97 -20.92
C GLY A 166 9.16 -22.65 -20.72
N LEU A 167 8.57 -23.19 -19.64
CA LEU A 167 7.30 -22.72 -19.10
C LEU A 167 7.52 -21.27 -18.69
N SER A 168 6.83 -20.35 -19.36
CA SER A 168 6.76 -18.95 -18.95
C SER A 168 6.38 -18.88 -17.47
N THR A 169 7.25 -18.32 -16.65
CA THR A 169 7.03 -18.06 -15.21
C THR A 169 6.02 -16.94 -14.96
N THR A 170 5.39 -16.42 -16.02
CA THR A 170 4.50 -15.27 -16.00
C THR A 170 3.06 -15.75 -15.87
N SER A 171 2.28 -15.15 -14.96
CA SER A 171 0.88 -15.53 -14.71
C SER A 171 -0.01 -15.40 -15.95
N ALA A 172 -1.09 -16.18 -16.03
CA ALA A 172 -2.04 -16.14 -17.15
C ALA A 172 -2.60 -14.73 -17.39
N MET A 173 -2.83 -13.97 -16.31
CA MET A 173 -3.23 -12.57 -16.36
C MET A 173 -2.23 -11.70 -17.15
N LEU A 174 -0.95 -11.79 -16.81
CA LEU A 174 0.09 -11.01 -17.49
C LEU A 174 0.34 -11.51 -18.93
N GLN A 175 0.16 -12.81 -19.17
CA GLN A 175 0.18 -13.37 -20.53
C GLN A 175 -0.94 -12.78 -21.40
N LEU A 176 -2.17 -12.69 -20.89
CA LEU A 176 -3.29 -12.05 -21.60
C LEU A 176 -2.99 -10.58 -21.94
N VAL A 177 -2.42 -9.84 -20.99
CA VAL A 177 -2.06 -8.42 -21.20
C VAL A 177 -0.96 -8.29 -22.26
N SER A 178 0.11 -9.07 -22.16
CA SER A 178 1.21 -9.04 -23.14
C SER A 178 0.76 -9.44 -24.56
N GLN A 179 -0.28 -10.27 -24.68
CA GLN A 179 -0.88 -10.65 -25.97
C GLN A 179 -1.87 -9.59 -26.51
N GLY A 180 -2.11 -8.50 -25.78
CA GLY A 180 -3.09 -7.48 -26.12
C GLY A 180 -4.54 -7.95 -26.00
N LYS A 181 -4.79 -9.06 -25.30
CA LYS A 181 -6.13 -9.61 -25.04
C LYS A 181 -6.77 -9.04 -23.77
N ALA A 182 -6.00 -8.33 -22.95
CA ALA A 182 -6.44 -7.65 -21.75
C ALA A 182 -5.66 -6.36 -21.54
N SER A 183 -6.16 -5.48 -20.66
CA SER A 183 -5.44 -4.28 -20.21
C SER A 183 -5.12 -4.35 -18.73
N LEU A 184 -4.00 -3.76 -18.31
CA LEU A 184 -3.61 -3.62 -16.90
C LEU A 184 -3.65 -2.14 -16.50
N VAL A 185 -4.32 -1.83 -15.39
CA VAL A 185 -4.43 -0.48 -14.84
C VAL A 185 -3.98 -0.51 -13.38
N PRO A 186 -2.74 -0.14 -13.04
CA PRO A 186 -2.34 0.11 -11.66
C PRO A 186 -3.14 1.23 -11.01
N ILE A 187 -3.51 1.04 -9.75
CA ILE A 187 -4.18 2.02 -8.90
C ILE A 187 -3.39 2.10 -7.59
N PHE A 188 -3.12 3.30 -7.11
CA PHE A 188 -2.47 3.54 -5.83
C PHE A 188 -3.48 4.16 -4.86
N GLY A 189 -3.99 3.36 -3.92
CA GLY A 189 -4.99 3.78 -2.94
C GLY A 189 -4.42 4.49 -1.71
N GLY A 190 -4.97 5.66 -1.38
CA GLY A 190 -4.50 6.53 -0.29
C GLY A 190 -4.93 6.13 1.14
N GLN A 191 -5.03 7.12 2.02
CA GLN A 191 -5.25 6.95 3.46
C GLN A 191 -6.66 6.47 3.84
N GLY A 192 -6.85 6.15 5.13
CA GLY A 192 -8.14 5.80 5.71
C GLY A 192 -8.20 4.41 6.36
N VAL A 193 -7.07 3.70 6.37
CA VAL A 193 -6.93 2.38 7.01
C VAL A 193 -5.66 2.33 7.85
N LEU A 194 -5.67 1.50 8.90
CA LEU A 194 -4.52 1.25 9.77
C LEU A 194 -3.75 -0.04 9.41
N THR A 195 -4.28 -0.85 8.48
CA THR A 195 -3.71 -2.16 8.13
C THR A 195 -2.38 -2.10 7.40
N TYR A 196 -1.97 -0.89 6.99
CA TYR A 196 -0.68 -0.67 6.35
C TYR A 196 0.49 -1.12 7.24
N TRP A 197 0.31 -1.18 8.57
CA TRP A 197 1.35 -1.67 9.48
C TRP A 197 1.61 -3.16 9.27
N GLU A 198 0.58 -4.00 9.39
CA GLU A 198 0.71 -5.45 9.23
C GLU A 198 1.13 -5.81 7.79
N GLU A 199 0.72 -5.00 6.81
CA GLU A 199 1.14 -5.15 5.41
C GLU A 199 2.62 -4.79 5.21
N LEU A 200 3.16 -3.77 5.90
CA LEU A 200 4.59 -3.47 5.91
C LEU A 200 5.42 -4.57 6.57
N GLU A 201 4.93 -5.18 7.65
CA GLU A 201 5.58 -6.35 8.27
C GLU A 201 5.67 -7.52 7.29
N ALA A 202 4.58 -7.81 6.57
CA ALA A 202 4.55 -8.82 5.52
C ALA A 202 5.49 -8.50 4.36
N LEU A 203 5.53 -7.24 3.91
CA LEU A 203 6.46 -6.78 2.87
C LEU A 203 7.92 -6.85 3.30
N LEU A 204 8.22 -6.58 4.57
CA LEU A 204 9.58 -6.68 5.11
C LEU A 204 10.08 -8.13 5.11
N ALA A 205 9.16 -9.09 5.28
CA ALA A 205 9.45 -10.53 5.22
C ALA A 205 9.45 -11.11 3.79
N ASP A 206 8.95 -10.38 2.79
CA ASP A 206 8.87 -10.81 1.39
C ASP A 206 10.24 -10.76 0.70
N GLU A 207 10.58 -11.79 -0.08
CA GLU A 207 11.89 -11.94 -0.69
C GLU A 207 12.19 -10.89 -1.79
N HIS A 208 11.16 -10.34 -2.43
CA HIS A 208 11.30 -9.35 -3.50
C HIS A 208 11.26 -7.91 -2.98
N ALA A 209 10.49 -7.66 -1.92
CA ALA A 209 10.27 -6.33 -1.38
C ALA A 209 11.10 -6.01 -0.12
N GLY A 210 11.51 -7.00 0.67
CA GLY A 210 12.04 -6.78 2.02
C GLY A 210 13.30 -5.90 2.07
N ASN A 211 14.26 -6.13 1.17
CA ASN A 211 15.47 -5.30 1.09
C ASN A 211 15.16 -3.86 0.66
N TYR A 212 14.19 -3.69 -0.24
CA TYR A 212 13.73 -2.38 -0.69
C TYR A 212 13.06 -1.62 0.47
N VAL A 213 12.14 -2.27 1.20
CA VAL A 213 11.47 -1.66 2.36
C VAL A 213 12.48 -1.21 3.41
N ARG A 214 13.47 -2.05 3.70
CA ARG A 214 14.55 -1.71 4.66
C ARG A 214 15.35 -0.49 4.20
N ALA A 215 15.72 -0.41 2.92
CA ALA A 215 16.48 0.73 2.39
C ALA A 215 15.69 2.05 2.49
N VAL A 216 14.38 2.03 2.21
CA VAL A 216 13.54 3.23 2.33
C VAL A 216 13.38 3.67 3.78
N LEU A 217 13.18 2.73 4.71
CA LEU A 217 13.11 3.04 6.14
C LEU A 217 14.42 3.61 6.69
N GLN A 218 15.57 3.10 6.23
CA GLN A 218 16.87 3.69 6.57
C GLN A 218 16.99 5.13 6.06
N GLY A 219 16.58 5.39 4.82
CA GLY A 219 16.53 6.75 4.27
C GLY A 219 15.57 7.68 5.00
N LEU A 220 14.51 7.13 5.61
CA LEU A 220 13.59 7.88 6.46
C LEU A 220 14.22 8.25 7.80
N ASP A 221 14.90 7.31 8.45
CA ASP A 221 15.62 7.55 9.71
C ASP A 221 16.71 8.62 9.53
N GLU A 222 17.46 8.57 8.42
CA GLU A 222 18.44 9.59 8.08
C GLU A 222 17.79 10.97 7.90
N GLN A 223 16.63 11.02 7.25
CA GLN A 223 15.93 12.29 7.02
C GLN A 223 15.36 12.86 8.33
N PHE A 224 14.79 12.01 9.17
CA PHE A 224 14.31 12.41 10.50
C PHE A 224 15.44 13.04 11.32
N GLN A 225 16.63 12.46 11.32
CA GLN A 225 17.80 13.01 12.01
C GLN A 225 18.29 14.35 11.44
N ARG A 226 18.01 14.64 10.16
CA ARG A 226 18.35 15.91 9.50
C ARG A 226 17.26 16.97 9.65
N MET A 227 16.05 16.61 10.11
CA MET A 227 14.98 17.59 10.31
C MET A 227 15.39 18.59 11.38
N SER A 228 15.31 19.88 11.02
CA SER A 228 15.63 20.97 11.92
C SER A 228 14.37 21.44 12.65
N LEU A 229 13.86 20.61 13.56
CA LEU A 229 12.77 20.94 14.47
C LEU A 229 13.32 21.21 15.87
N SER A 230 12.72 22.15 16.60
CA SER A 230 12.98 22.29 18.03
C SER A 230 12.47 21.05 18.79
N PRO A 231 12.95 20.81 20.03
CA PRO A 231 12.42 19.71 20.86
C PRO A 231 10.90 19.79 21.08
N GLU A 232 10.35 21.00 21.22
CA GLU A 232 8.91 21.23 21.37
C GLU A 232 8.14 20.86 20.10
N GLU A 233 8.56 21.37 18.93
CA GLU A 233 7.95 21.02 17.65
C GLU A 233 8.03 19.52 17.36
N THR A 234 9.15 18.89 17.72
CA THR A 234 9.35 17.45 17.55
C THR A 234 8.33 16.67 18.39
N ALA A 235 8.16 17.02 19.66
CA ALA A 235 7.22 16.36 20.56
C ALA A 235 5.74 16.59 20.16
N GLU A 236 5.44 17.68 19.44
CA GLU A 236 4.09 17.91 18.91
C GLU A 236 3.74 16.99 17.75
N VAL A 237 4.72 16.68 16.88
CA VAL A 237 4.46 16.03 15.59
C VAL A 237 5.03 14.62 15.48
N PHE A 238 5.80 14.14 16.46
CA PHE A 238 6.34 12.79 16.51
C PHE A 238 6.14 12.16 17.89
N PRO A 239 5.97 10.83 17.98
CA PRO A 239 6.10 10.11 19.25
C PRO A 239 7.56 10.13 19.75
N ASP A 240 7.73 10.07 21.08
CA ASP A 240 9.04 10.16 21.74
C ASP A 240 10.07 9.12 21.25
N ASP A 241 9.60 7.94 20.83
CA ASP A 241 10.43 6.82 20.40
C ASP A 241 10.43 6.61 18.88
N PHE A 242 10.15 7.65 18.07
CA PHE A 242 10.03 7.56 16.60
C PHE A 242 11.20 6.83 15.94
N LYS A 243 11.01 5.54 15.67
CA LYS A 243 11.98 4.65 15.01
C LYS A 243 11.28 3.56 14.20
N PRO A 244 10.65 3.92 13.06
CA PRO A 244 9.85 2.98 12.27
C PRO A 244 10.60 1.72 11.85
N LEU A 245 11.89 1.82 11.50
CA LEU A 245 12.71 0.67 11.13
C LEU A 245 12.89 -0.33 12.28
N ASP A 246 13.23 0.17 13.47
CA ASP A 246 13.43 -0.66 14.65
C ASP A 246 12.11 -1.31 15.07
N TRP A 247 11.02 -0.53 15.07
CA TRP A 247 9.69 -1.03 15.38
C TRP A 247 9.27 -2.17 14.45
N LEU A 248 9.37 -1.99 13.13
CA LEU A 248 9.02 -3.03 12.15
C LEU A 248 9.94 -4.25 12.24
N THR A 249 11.25 -4.04 12.42
CA THR A 249 12.21 -5.16 12.50
C THR A 249 12.05 -5.98 13.78
N THR A 250 11.60 -5.36 14.87
CA THR A 250 11.37 -6.04 16.17
C THR A 250 9.94 -6.54 16.35
N GLY A 251 9.00 -6.17 15.47
CA GLY A 251 7.57 -6.46 15.63
C GLY A 251 6.90 -5.62 16.73
N THR A 252 7.48 -4.46 17.09
CA THR A 252 6.91 -3.54 18.07
C THR A 252 5.88 -2.65 17.37
N ARG A 253 4.62 -3.07 17.36
CA ARG A 253 3.55 -2.28 16.73
C ARG A 253 3.20 -1.02 17.55
N PRO A 254 3.25 0.19 16.95
CA PRO A 254 2.78 1.41 17.59
C PRO A 254 1.27 1.39 17.88
N SER A 255 0.81 2.27 18.76
CA SER A 255 -0.62 2.44 19.01
C SER A 255 -1.34 2.99 17.77
N ASP A 256 -2.65 2.73 17.65
CA ASP A 256 -3.45 3.25 16.54
C ASP A 256 -3.38 4.80 16.47
N ALA A 257 -3.33 5.49 17.62
CA ALA A 257 -3.16 6.94 17.66
C ALA A 257 -1.85 7.38 16.97
N VAL A 258 -0.74 6.70 17.24
CA VAL A 258 0.55 6.96 16.56
C VAL A 258 0.46 6.65 15.07
N LEU A 259 -0.19 5.54 14.71
CA LEU A 259 -0.42 5.18 13.31
C LEU A 259 -1.36 6.15 12.57
N THR A 260 -2.14 6.99 13.25
CA THR A 260 -2.93 8.04 12.59
C THR A 260 -2.18 9.36 12.39
N MET A 261 -1.02 9.55 13.04
CA MET A 261 -0.24 10.78 12.91
C MET A 261 0.21 10.95 11.46
N SER A 262 -0.03 12.12 10.86
CA SER A 262 0.31 12.36 9.44
C SER A 262 1.82 12.33 9.19
N SER A 263 2.63 12.72 10.16
CA SER A 263 4.09 12.62 10.13
C SER A 263 4.61 11.19 9.96
N LEU A 264 3.82 10.18 10.31
CA LEU A 264 4.16 8.76 10.16
C LEU A 264 3.36 8.11 9.03
N SER A 265 2.03 8.22 9.11
CA SER A 265 1.10 7.49 8.24
C SER A 265 1.28 7.83 6.77
N TYR A 266 1.49 9.10 6.43
CA TYR A 266 1.59 9.55 5.04
C TYR A 266 2.74 8.84 4.31
N THR A 267 3.91 8.83 4.95
CA THR A 267 5.12 8.14 4.46
C THR A 267 4.99 6.63 4.47
N LEU A 268 4.52 6.03 5.57
CA LEU A 268 4.46 4.58 5.69
C LEU A 268 3.40 3.96 4.76
N ILE A 269 2.30 4.65 4.50
CA ILE A 269 1.30 4.21 3.51
C ILE A 269 1.92 4.23 2.10
N ALA A 270 2.65 5.29 1.73
CA ALA A 270 3.34 5.34 0.44
C ALA A 270 4.41 4.26 0.29
N LEU A 271 5.16 3.97 1.35
CA LEU A 271 6.10 2.85 1.38
C LEU A 271 5.38 1.51 1.19
N CYS A 272 4.24 1.30 1.84
CA CYS A 272 3.42 0.10 1.69
C CYS A 272 2.97 -0.07 0.22
N GLN A 273 2.44 0.99 -0.38
CA GLN A 273 2.04 1.05 -1.78
C GLN A 273 3.18 0.69 -2.76
N LEU A 274 4.34 1.34 -2.60
CA LEU A 274 5.51 1.08 -3.42
C LEU A 274 6.10 -0.32 -3.18
N GLY A 275 6.00 -0.83 -1.95
CA GLY A 275 6.40 -2.18 -1.58
C GLY A 275 5.52 -3.24 -2.27
N HIS A 276 4.20 -3.05 -2.31
CA HIS A 276 3.30 -3.93 -3.06
C HIS A 276 3.63 -3.93 -4.55
N PHE A 277 3.88 -2.76 -5.13
CA PHE A 277 4.29 -2.65 -6.53
C PHE A 277 5.63 -3.37 -6.77
N LYS A 278 6.63 -3.16 -5.91
CA LYS A 278 7.93 -3.83 -5.98
C LYS A 278 7.81 -5.35 -5.91
N ARG A 279 6.95 -5.85 -5.00
CA ARG A 279 6.63 -7.28 -4.87
C ARG A 279 6.01 -7.83 -6.15
N ALA A 280 5.04 -7.14 -6.74
CA ALA A 280 4.38 -7.56 -7.98
C ALA A 280 5.34 -7.62 -9.17
N VAL A 281 6.21 -6.61 -9.34
CA VAL A 281 7.27 -6.63 -10.35
C VAL A 281 8.21 -7.82 -10.12
N GLY A 282 8.68 -8.02 -8.88
CA GLY A 282 9.58 -9.13 -8.55
C GLY A 282 9.00 -10.51 -8.84
N ARG A 283 7.72 -10.73 -8.48
CA ARG A 283 7.01 -12.00 -8.72
C ARG A 283 6.72 -12.27 -10.18
N SER A 284 6.53 -11.23 -10.98
CA SER A 284 6.28 -11.38 -12.42
C SER A 284 7.46 -11.97 -13.20
N GLY A 285 8.67 -11.87 -12.63
CA GLY A 285 9.92 -12.20 -13.33
C GLY A 285 10.34 -11.20 -14.41
N LEU A 286 9.58 -10.10 -14.58
CA LEU A 286 9.86 -9.04 -15.53
C LEU A 286 10.77 -7.97 -14.93
N SER A 287 11.54 -7.30 -15.79
CA SER A 287 12.18 -6.05 -15.43
C SER A 287 11.16 -4.92 -15.27
N MET A 288 11.54 -3.84 -14.57
CA MET A 288 10.69 -2.66 -14.39
C MET A 288 10.16 -2.12 -15.73
N PRO A 289 10.99 -1.93 -16.78
CA PRO A 289 10.51 -1.46 -18.09
C PRO A 289 9.51 -2.40 -18.74
N GLU A 290 9.73 -3.72 -18.65
CA GLU A 290 8.85 -4.73 -19.22
C GLU A 290 7.50 -4.76 -18.51
N TYR A 291 7.50 -4.67 -17.17
CA TYR A 291 6.26 -4.60 -16.40
C TYR A 291 5.48 -3.31 -16.71
N LEU A 292 6.18 -2.17 -16.76
CA LEU A 292 5.56 -0.89 -17.10
C LEU A 292 4.98 -0.85 -18.52
N ALA A 293 5.59 -1.57 -19.46
CA ALA A 293 5.06 -1.71 -20.81
C ALA A 293 3.71 -2.46 -20.87
N LEU A 294 3.34 -3.21 -19.83
CA LEU A 294 2.03 -3.85 -19.71
C LEU A 294 0.96 -2.91 -19.16
N CYS A 295 1.35 -1.80 -18.51
CA CYS A 295 0.43 -0.84 -17.91
C CYS A 295 -0.14 0.10 -18.98
N SER A 296 -1.47 0.13 -19.09
CA SER A 296 -2.19 0.94 -20.09
C SER A 296 -2.46 2.38 -19.62
N SER A 297 -2.75 2.53 -18.33
CA SER A 297 -2.98 3.78 -17.63
C SER A 297 -2.88 3.52 -16.13
N THR A 298 -3.13 4.53 -15.30
CA THR A 298 -2.75 4.52 -13.89
C THR A 298 -3.34 5.71 -13.14
N PHE A 299 -3.74 5.49 -11.90
CA PHE A 299 -4.43 6.50 -11.10
C PHE A 299 -3.98 6.47 -9.64
N GLY A 300 -3.70 7.64 -9.09
CA GLY A 300 -3.46 7.83 -7.67
C GLY A 300 -4.69 8.40 -6.99
N TYR A 301 -5.20 7.73 -5.96
CA TYR A 301 -6.25 8.30 -5.11
C TYR A 301 -5.60 9.14 -4.02
N SER A 302 -5.88 10.46 -3.99
CA SER A 302 -5.31 11.39 -2.99
C SER A 302 -3.77 11.26 -2.98
N GLN A 303 -3.16 10.93 -1.84
CA GLN A 303 -1.71 10.71 -1.69
C GLN A 303 -1.14 9.62 -2.62
N GLY A 304 -1.97 8.73 -3.18
CA GLY A 304 -1.54 7.68 -4.11
C GLY A 304 -0.87 8.19 -5.38
N VAL A 305 -1.02 9.49 -5.68
CA VAL A 305 -0.28 10.14 -6.77
C VAL A 305 1.23 10.19 -6.53
N ALA A 306 1.69 10.22 -5.26
CA ALA A 306 3.11 10.24 -4.92
C ALA A 306 3.82 8.92 -5.28
N PRO A 307 3.33 7.72 -4.88
CA PRO A 307 3.82 6.45 -5.41
C PRO A 307 3.78 6.38 -6.94
N TRP A 308 2.73 6.92 -7.55
CA TRP A 308 2.62 6.90 -9.00
C TRP A 308 3.71 7.73 -9.70
N VAL A 309 4.04 8.91 -9.17
CA VAL A 309 5.18 9.72 -9.63
C VAL A 309 6.48 8.93 -9.54
N VAL A 310 6.73 8.23 -8.42
CA VAL A 310 7.92 7.39 -8.26
C VAL A 310 8.01 6.33 -9.34
N VAL A 311 6.92 5.58 -9.57
CA VAL A 311 6.86 4.54 -10.59
C VAL A 311 7.13 5.13 -11.99
N SER A 312 6.53 6.29 -12.29
CA SER A 312 6.67 6.98 -13.58
C SER A 312 8.09 7.45 -13.86
N LEU A 313 8.87 7.75 -12.83
CA LEU A 313 10.24 8.25 -12.94
C LEU A 313 11.29 7.13 -12.91
N SER A 314 10.86 5.88 -12.68
CA SER A 314 11.77 4.76 -12.41
C SER A 314 11.90 3.84 -13.61
N TRP A 315 13.13 3.44 -13.91
CA TRP A 315 13.43 2.52 -15.02
C TRP A 315 14.25 1.31 -14.57
N THR A 316 15.10 1.48 -13.56
CA THR A 316 15.86 0.40 -12.92
C THR A 316 15.38 0.15 -11.50
N ALA A 317 15.82 -0.94 -10.88
CA ALA A 317 15.52 -1.21 -9.48
C ALA A 317 16.18 -0.19 -8.54
N GLU A 318 17.36 0.31 -8.95
CA GLU A 318 18.15 1.31 -8.27
C GLU A 318 17.44 2.68 -8.31
N ASP A 319 17.01 3.13 -9.51
CA ASP A 319 16.25 4.38 -9.67
C ASP A 319 14.96 4.32 -8.85
N PHE A 320 14.26 3.18 -8.90
CA PHE A 320 13.04 2.98 -8.11
C PHE A 320 13.30 3.16 -6.62
N THR A 321 14.37 2.58 -6.10
CA THR A 321 14.72 2.70 -4.68
C THR A 321 15.11 4.13 -4.33
N ALA A 322 15.93 4.79 -5.15
CA ALA A 322 16.37 6.17 -4.94
C ALA A 322 15.20 7.17 -4.99
N ASN A 323 14.33 7.05 -6.00
CA ASN A 323 13.13 7.87 -6.14
C ASN A 323 12.16 7.65 -4.98
N SER A 324 12.02 6.40 -4.51
CA SER A 324 11.19 6.06 -3.35
C SER A 324 11.71 6.69 -2.06
N ILE A 325 13.03 6.66 -1.83
CA ILE A 325 13.66 7.34 -0.69
C ILE A 325 13.35 8.84 -0.76
N ASN A 326 13.64 9.51 -1.88
CA ASN A 326 13.40 10.94 -2.02
C ASN A 326 11.91 11.31 -1.79
N MET A 327 11.00 10.53 -2.37
CA MET A 327 9.55 10.74 -2.19
C MET A 327 9.13 10.52 -0.74
N CYS A 328 9.56 9.45 -0.07
CA CYS A 328 9.23 9.20 1.33
C CYS A 328 9.81 10.27 2.28
N GLN A 329 10.98 10.82 1.96
CA GLN A 329 11.56 11.95 2.69
C GLN A 329 10.71 13.21 2.53
N TYR A 330 10.22 13.50 1.32
CA TYR A 330 9.24 14.55 1.10
C TYR A 330 7.94 14.30 1.88
N LEU A 331 7.41 13.09 1.85
CA LEU A 331 6.15 12.74 2.53
C LEU A 331 6.25 12.87 4.06
N LEU A 332 7.44 12.71 4.63
CA LEU A 332 7.71 13.00 6.04
C LEU A 332 7.46 14.48 6.35
N HIS A 333 8.09 15.38 5.59
CA HIS A 333 7.87 16.83 5.71
C HIS A 333 6.43 17.22 5.42
N HIS A 334 5.82 16.61 4.40
CA HIS A 334 4.41 16.80 4.08
C HIS A 334 3.51 16.51 5.28
N GLY A 335 3.70 15.34 5.90
CA GLY A 335 2.96 14.92 7.09
C GLY A 335 3.14 15.89 8.26
N VAL A 336 4.37 16.36 8.49
CA VAL A 336 4.72 17.31 9.57
C VAL A 336 4.05 18.67 9.33
N ARG A 337 4.25 19.30 8.17
CA ARG A 337 3.72 20.65 7.90
C ARG A 337 2.19 20.67 7.86
N SER A 338 1.58 19.64 7.29
CA SER A 338 0.12 19.48 7.33
C SER A 338 -0.39 19.43 8.77
N TYR A 339 0.30 18.66 9.64
CA TYR A 339 -0.12 18.54 11.03
C TYR A 339 0.06 19.83 11.81
N GLN A 340 1.18 20.54 11.64
CA GLN A 340 1.44 21.81 12.34
C GLN A 340 0.39 22.87 12.00
N VAL A 341 0.03 23.00 10.71
CA VAL A 341 -1.04 23.91 10.28
C VAL A 341 -2.37 23.49 10.90
N TYR A 342 -2.70 22.20 10.87
CA TYR A 342 -3.91 21.70 11.51
C TYR A 342 -3.95 21.93 13.03
N LEU A 343 -2.84 21.71 13.74
CA LEU A 343 -2.73 22.00 15.17
C LEU A 343 -2.94 23.49 15.45
N GLY A 344 -2.33 24.36 14.65
CA GLY A 344 -2.53 25.81 14.72
C GLY A 344 -4.00 26.19 14.58
N MET A 345 -4.69 25.64 13.57
CA MET A 345 -6.12 25.85 13.37
C MET A 345 -6.96 25.32 14.54
N ASN A 346 -6.71 24.08 14.98
CA ASN A 346 -7.50 23.40 16.00
C ASN A 346 -7.35 24.03 17.39
N ARG A 347 -6.19 24.61 17.72
CA ARG A 347 -5.95 25.36 18.98
C ARG A 347 -6.83 26.60 19.12
N THR A 348 -7.32 27.16 18.02
CA THR A 348 -8.24 28.32 18.06
C THR A 348 -9.64 27.95 18.57
N VAL A 349 -9.96 26.65 18.64
CA VAL A 349 -11.24 26.14 19.10
C VAL A 349 -11.09 25.50 20.48
N ALA A 350 -11.75 26.09 21.48
CA ALA A 350 -11.70 25.66 22.88
C ALA A 350 -12.58 24.43 23.15
N VAL A 351 -12.44 23.36 22.36
CA VAL A 351 -13.21 22.12 22.51
C VAL A 351 -12.26 20.95 22.73
N PRO A 352 -12.40 20.16 23.81
CA PRO A 352 -11.56 19.00 24.05
C PRO A 352 -11.76 17.96 22.93
N PRO A 353 -10.69 17.25 22.53
CA PRO A 353 -10.81 16.19 21.52
C PRO A 353 -11.74 15.08 22.03
N VAL A 354 -12.65 14.63 21.17
CA VAL A 354 -13.53 13.49 21.44
C VAL A 354 -12.84 12.23 20.94
N GLU A 355 -12.71 11.22 21.80
CA GLU A 355 -12.09 9.94 21.44
C GLU A 355 -12.77 9.30 20.21
N GLY A 356 -11.98 8.79 19.27
CA GLY A 356 -12.47 8.17 18.04
C GLY A 356 -13.01 9.15 16.99
N THR A 357 -12.80 10.46 17.15
CA THR A 357 -13.15 11.48 16.15
C THR A 357 -11.91 12.04 15.47
N SER A 358 -12.07 12.55 14.27
CA SER A 358 -10.98 13.02 13.42
C SER A 358 -11.44 14.15 12.50
N PRO A 359 -10.52 14.88 11.84
CA PRO A 359 -10.86 16.00 10.96
C PRO A 359 -11.40 15.58 9.58
N MET A 360 -11.72 14.28 9.37
CA MET A 360 -12.35 13.79 8.15
C MET A 360 -13.39 12.70 8.45
N MET A 361 -14.60 12.86 7.91
CA MET A 361 -15.74 11.98 8.16
C MET A 361 -16.36 11.47 6.87
N VAL A 362 -16.46 10.16 6.73
CA VAL A 362 -17.24 9.50 5.67
C VAL A 362 -18.71 9.72 5.91
N VAL A 363 -19.44 10.07 4.86
CA VAL A 363 -20.89 10.13 4.79
C VAL A 363 -21.37 9.19 3.69
N ALA A 364 -22.11 8.15 4.06
CA ALA A 364 -22.64 7.13 3.16
C ALA A 364 -24.17 7.16 3.09
N ARG A 365 -24.71 6.67 1.98
CA ARG A 365 -26.16 6.61 1.65
C ARG A 365 -26.81 7.98 1.46
N MET A 366 -26.04 8.94 0.96
CA MET A 366 -26.56 10.25 0.60
C MET A 366 -25.91 10.75 -0.68
N THR A 367 -26.74 11.23 -1.61
CA THR A 367 -26.28 11.78 -2.88
C THR A 367 -25.52 13.08 -2.68
N ARG A 368 -24.57 13.39 -3.58
CA ARG A 368 -23.79 14.65 -3.55
C ARG A 368 -24.66 15.91 -3.39
N PRO A 369 -25.75 16.14 -4.16
CA PRO A 369 -26.56 17.36 -3.99
C PRO A 369 -27.17 17.51 -2.60
N ASN A 370 -27.73 16.44 -2.05
CA ASN A 370 -28.30 16.44 -0.69
C ASN A 370 -27.22 16.68 0.38
N LEU A 371 -26.01 16.16 0.18
CA LEU A 371 -24.89 16.42 1.09
C LEU A 371 -24.44 17.89 1.02
N GLU A 372 -24.31 18.43 -0.19
CA GLU A 372 -23.95 19.84 -0.41
C GLU A 372 -25.01 20.78 0.21
N GLU A 373 -26.30 20.47 0.10
CA GLU A 373 -27.38 21.21 0.77
C GLU A 373 -27.25 21.16 2.29
N ALA A 374 -26.98 19.98 2.86
CA ALA A 374 -26.79 19.83 4.30
C ALA A 374 -25.54 20.59 4.81
N ILE A 375 -24.44 20.54 4.06
CA ILE A 375 -23.23 21.31 4.36
C ILE A 375 -23.53 22.82 4.30
N ALA A 376 -24.24 23.28 3.27
CA ALA A 376 -24.61 24.69 3.12
C ALA A 376 -25.49 25.16 4.30
N ALA A 377 -26.47 24.35 4.72
CA ALA A 377 -27.33 24.66 5.86
C ALA A 377 -26.51 24.76 7.16
N PHE A 378 -25.60 23.82 7.42
CA PHE A 378 -24.73 23.85 8.60
C PHE A 378 -23.77 25.06 8.57
N ASN A 379 -23.17 25.35 7.42
CA ASN A 379 -22.22 26.44 7.24
C ASN A 379 -22.87 27.82 7.33
N ALA A 380 -24.17 27.95 7.04
CA ALA A 380 -24.93 29.19 7.20
C ALA A 380 -25.06 29.63 8.67
N GLU A 381 -24.90 28.70 9.61
CA GLU A 381 -24.91 28.97 11.05
C GLU A 381 -23.52 29.31 11.61
N GLN A 382 -22.45 29.21 10.80
CA GLN A 382 -21.08 29.47 11.24
C GLN A 382 -20.66 30.92 10.93
N GLU A 383 -20.20 31.64 11.95
CA GLU A 383 -19.70 33.02 11.78
C GLU A 383 -18.28 33.07 11.21
N LYS A 384 -17.44 32.08 11.54
CA LYS A 384 -16.03 32.02 11.13
C LYS A 384 -15.87 31.08 9.96
N GLU A 385 -15.11 31.49 8.95
CA GLU A 385 -14.75 30.63 7.81
C GLU A 385 -14.08 29.32 8.27
N LEU A 386 -13.21 29.39 9.28
CA LEU A 386 -12.51 28.22 9.83
C LEU A 386 -13.46 27.21 10.51
N ASP A 387 -14.64 27.64 10.93
CA ASP A 387 -15.64 26.77 11.57
C ASP A 387 -16.52 26.02 10.55
N LYS A 388 -16.42 26.35 9.26
CA LYS A 388 -17.16 25.68 8.19
C LYS A 388 -16.56 24.30 7.89
N VAL A 389 -17.41 23.43 7.36
CA VAL A 389 -17.03 22.09 6.88
C VAL A 389 -17.16 22.02 5.36
N GLU A 390 -16.36 21.19 4.72
CA GLU A 390 -16.28 21.11 3.25
C GLU A 390 -16.46 19.68 2.74
N LEU A 391 -17.10 19.54 1.57
CA LEU A 391 -17.06 18.30 0.80
C LEU A 391 -15.66 18.16 0.19
N VAL A 392 -14.84 17.30 0.79
CA VAL A 392 -13.41 17.18 0.44
C VAL A 392 -13.13 16.01 -0.49
N VAL A 393 -13.96 14.96 -0.47
CA VAL A 393 -13.84 13.82 -1.40
C VAL A 393 -15.20 13.28 -1.85
N VAL A 394 -15.32 12.98 -3.14
CA VAL A 394 -16.45 12.21 -3.72
C VAL A 394 -15.94 10.84 -4.15
N ASN A 395 -16.24 9.81 -3.35
CA ASN A 395 -15.82 8.42 -3.61
C ASN A 395 -16.79 7.66 -4.52
N GLY A 396 -18.03 8.12 -4.62
CA GLY A 396 -19.05 7.54 -5.48
C GLY A 396 -20.41 8.22 -5.32
N PRO A 397 -21.46 7.70 -5.99
CA PRO A 397 -22.74 8.40 -6.12
C PRO A 397 -23.43 8.74 -4.78
N GLN A 398 -23.19 7.92 -3.76
CA GLN A 398 -23.73 8.08 -2.40
C GLN A 398 -22.69 7.86 -1.31
N LEU A 399 -21.42 8.13 -1.61
CA LEU A 399 -20.30 7.95 -0.69
C LEU A 399 -19.31 9.11 -0.86
N ALA A 400 -19.18 9.90 0.19
CA ALA A 400 -18.36 11.09 0.20
C ALA A 400 -17.64 11.26 1.54
N VAL A 401 -16.68 12.18 1.59
CA VAL A 401 -15.96 12.57 2.80
C VAL A 401 -16.12 14.06 3.01
N VAL A 402 -16.42 14.44 4.25
CA VAL A 402 -16.51 15.83 4.70
C VAL A 402 -15.31 16.09 5.61
N GLY A 403 -14.60 17.19 5.35
CA GLY A 403 -13.43 17.63 6.10
C GLY A 403 -13.72 18.91 6.88
N GLY A 404 -12.94 19.15 7.93
CA GLY A 404 -13.01 20.38 8.72
C GLY A 404 -12.38 20.19 10.09
N LEU A 405 -12.59 21.17 10.98
CA LEU A 405 -12.19 21.00 12.38
C LEU A 405 -12.98 19.86 13.03
N THR A 406 -12.30 19.00 13.79
CA THR A 406 -12.93 17.84 14.45
C THR A 406 -14.16 18.22 15.25
N ALA A 407 -14.09 19.32 16.03
CA ALA A 407 -15.22 19.78 16.84
C ALA A 407 -16.45 20.17 15.99
N GLN A 408 -16.24 20.73 14.79
CA GLN A 408 -17.32 21.13 13.90
C GLN A 408 -17.88 19.93 13.14
N LEU A 409 -17.05 18.96 12.75
CA LEU A 409 -17.53 17.71 12.17
C LEU A 409 -18.39 16.89 13.15
N VAL A 410 -18.08 16.92 14.45
CA VAL A 410 -18.93 16.29 15.48
C VAL A 410 -20.32 16.94 15.50
N LYS A 411 -20.40 18.27 15.50
CA LYS A 411 -21.69 18.99 15.44
C LYS A 411 -22.43 18.72 14.13
N PHE A 412 -21.71 18.76 13.00
CA PHE A 412 -22.27 18.47 11.69
C PHE A 412 -22.86 17.06 11.66
N LYS A 413 -22.12 16.06 12.15
CA LYS A 413 -22.61 14.67 12.29
C LYS A 413 -23.93 14.60 13.05
N ASP A 414 -24.09 15.35 14.12
CA ASP A 414 -25.32 15.33 14.93
C ASP A 414 -26.51 15.98 14.20
N SER A 415 -26.27 16.87 13.25
CA SER A 415 -27.29 17.41 12.34
C SER A 415 -27.75 16.40 11.27
N MET A 416 -26.91 15.41 10.94
CA MET A 416 -27.11 14.45 9.85
C MET A 416 -28.02 13.25 10.23
N LYS A 417 -29.28 13.51 10.57
CA LYS A 417 -30.24 12.46 10.93
C LYS A 417 -30.50 11.50 9.76
N GLY A 418 -30.16 10.21 9.94
CA GLY A 418 -30.43 9.14 8.97
C GLY A 418 -29.30 8.84 7.98
N ALA A 419 -28.24 9.66 7.95
CA ALA A 419 -27.02 9.34 7.20
C ALA A 419 -26.17 8.31 7.97
N ARG A 420 -25.43 7.47 7.25
CA ARG A 420 -24.42 6.60 7.87
C ARG A 420 -23.09 7.34 7.87
N THR A 421 -22.64 7.78 9.03
CA THR A 421 -21.39 8.54 9.20
C THR A 421 -20.32 7.74 9.93
N SER A 422 -19.05 7.90 9.56
CA SER A 422 -17.91 7.34 10.31
C SER A 422 -16.68 8.24 10.16
N PHE A 423 -15.97 8.50 11.25
CA PHE A 423 -14.68 9.20 11.20
C PHE A 423 -13.59 8.30 10.60
N LEU A 424 -12.67 8.90 9.86
CA LEU A 424 -11.51 8.22 9.28
C LEU A 424 -10.32 8.23 10.25
N PRO A 425 -9.49 7.19 10.31
CA PRO A 425 -8.27 7.17 11.13
C PRO A 425 -7.16 8.02 10.46
N ILE A 426 -7.33 9.34 10.44
CA ILE A 426 -6.46 10.31 9.76
C ILE A 426 -6.23 11.52 10.68
N GLY A 427 -5.00 12.07 10.68
CA GLY A 427 -4.60 13.17 11.56
C GLY A 427 -4.84 14.60 11.06
N CYS A 428 -5.18 14.81 9.79
CA CYS A 428 -5.38 16.14 9.18
C CYS A 428 -6.62 16.20 8.27
N PRO A 429 -7.27 17.37 8.09
CA PRO A 429 -8.36 17.57 7.13
C PRO A 429 -7.80 17.72 5.71
N PHE A 430 -7.27 16.64 5.13
CA PHE A 430 -6.76 16.69 3.76
C PHE A 430 -7.87 17.06 2.77
N HIS A 431 -7.47 17.76 1.72
CA HIS A 431 -8.31 18.33 0.67
C HIS A 431 -9.28 19.43 1.13
N HIS A 432 -9.09 19.96 2.33
CA HIS A 432 -9.82 21.12 2.85
C HIS A 432 -9.13 22.43 2.48
N SER A 433 -9.88 23.45 2.07
CA SER A 433 -9.33 24.71 1.54
C SER A 433 -8.44 25.44 2.56
N ALA A 434 -8.79 25.38 3.85
CA ALA A 434 -7.99 25.97 4.93
C ALA A 434 -6.55 25.43 5.03
N MET A 435 -6.22 24.32 4.35
CA MET A 435 -4.87 23.73 4.35
C MET A 435 -3.91 24.35 3.34
N PHE A 436 -4.30 25.38 2.56
CA PHE A 436 -3.38 26.03 1.61
C PHE A 436 -2.13 26.64 2.27
N GLU A 437 -2.19 27.03 3.54
CA GLU A 437 -0.99 27.45 4.28
C GLU A 437 0.06 26.32 4.34
N ALA A 438 -0.36 25.08 4.53
CA ALA A 438 0.56 23.93 4.51
C ALA A 438 1.16 23.70 3.12
N VAL A 439 0.40 23.97 2.04
CA VAL A 439 0.91 23.92 0.66
C VAL A 439 2.03 24.92 0.46
N ASP A 440 1.84 26.17 0.88
CA ASP A 440 2.83 27.23 0.67
C ASP A 440 4.09 27.00 1.52
N LEU A 441 3.94 26.62 2.80
CA LEU A 441 5.05 26.25 3.68
C LEU A 441 5.86 25.08 3.11
N LEU A 442 5.19 24.00 2.72
CA LEU A 442 5.84 22.82 2.20
C LEU A 442 6.52 23.09 0.86
N THR A 443 5.90 23.88 -0.03
CA THR A 443 6.50 24.26 -1.33
C THR A 443 7.81 25.04 -1.15
N ALA A 444 7.86 25.96 -0.18
CA ALA A 444 9.08 26.69 0.15
C ALA A 444 10.16 25.75 0.74
N GLU A 445 9.75 24.86 1.65
CA GLU A 445 10.65 23.93 2.32
C GLU A 445 11.26 22.90 1.38
N VAL A 446 10.47 22.26 0.50
CA VAL A 446 11.01 21.26 -0.45
C VAL A 446 12.04 21.89 -1.38
N LYS A 447 11.81 23.14 -1.80
CA LYS A 447 12.76 23.91 -2.61
C LYS A 447 14.05 24.20 -1.85
N GLN A 448 13.96 24.59 -0.58
CA GLN A 448 15.12 24.85 0.27
C GLN A 448 15.94 23.57 0.52
N LEU A 449 15.27 22.44 0.74
CA LEU A 449 15.90 21.16 1.05
C LEU A 449 16.38 20.40 -0.20
N GLY A 450 16.01 20.85 -1.40
CA GLY A 450 16.27 20.11 -2.65
C GLY A 450 15.52 18.76 -2.71
N LEU A 451 14.36 18.67 -2.05
CA LEU A 451 13.47 17.51 -2.17
C LEU A 451 12.63 17.64 -3.45
N LEU A 452 12.09 16.51 -3.93
CA LEU A 452 11.33 16.43 -5.17
C LEU A 452 12.10 16.78 -6.45
N GLN A 453 13.44 16.82 -6.41
CA GLN A 453 14.28 16.93 -7.61
C GLN A 453 14.02 15.81 -8.64
N CYS A 454 13.45 14.67 -8.20
CA CYS A 454 13.03 13.61 -9.10
C CYS A 454 11.97 14.09 -10.12
N LEU A 455 11.18 15.12 -9.80
CA LEU A 455 10.19 15.71 -10.71
C LEU A 455 10.80 16.43 -11.92
N ASP A 456 12.09 16.78 -11.89
CA ASP A 456 12.82 17.32 -13.04
C ASP A 456 13.21 16.20 -14.05
N GLY A 457 13.01 14.94 -13.66
CA GLY A 457 13.38 13.77 -14.44
C GLY A 457 12.42 13.44 -15.59
N PRO A 458 12.85 12.56 -16.53
CA PRO A 458 12.00 12.14 -17.63
C PRO A 458 10.93 11.14 -17.13
N PHE A 459 9.69 11.61 -17.05
CA PHE A 459 8.55 10.72 -16.82
C PHE A 459 8.38 9.75 -17.99
N ARG A 460 8.38 8.45 -17.67
CA ARG A 460 8.25 7.35 -18.63
C ARG A 460 6.80 7.09 -19.00
N ILE A 461 5.88 7.40 -18.10
CA ILE A 461 4.43 7.28 -18.26
C ILE A 461 3.80 8.59 -17.76
N PRO A 462 2.74 9.09 -18.41
CA PRO A 462 2.03 10.28 -17.94
C PRO A 462 1.50 10.09 -16.51
N VAL A 463 1.59 11.17 -15.74
CA VAL A 463 1.00 11.27 -14.40
C VAL A 463 -0.19 12.18 -14.56
N TYR A 464 -1.38 11.70 -14.18
CA TYR A 464 -2.59 12.50 -14.29
C TYR A 464 -2.88 13.22 -12.97
N SER A 465 -3.23 14.49 -13.09
CA SER A 465 -3.75 15.32 -12.00
C SER A 465 -5.02 14.69 -11.43
N THR A 466 -5.11 14.63 -10.10
CA THR A 466 -6.30 14.13 -9.39
C THR A 466 -7.44 15.17 -9.35
N VAL A 467 -7.22 16.35 -9.92
CA VAL A 467 -8.16 17.49 -9.91
C VAL A 467 -8.99 17.52 -11.19
N ASP A 468 -8.32 17.44 -12.34
CA ASP A 468 -8.91 17.67 -13.66
C ASP A 468 -8.52 16.61 -14.70
N GLY A 469 -7.71 15.63 -14.32
CA GLY A 469 -7.22 14.59 -15.23
C GLY A 469 -6.21 15.07 -16.27
N SER A 470 -5.71 16.31 -16.17
CA SER A 470 -4.64 16.81 -17.04
C SER A 470 -3.31 16.10 -16.76
N VAL A 471 -2.42 16.08 -17.74
CA VAL A 471 -1.07 15.50 -17.57
C VAL A 471 -0.27 16.43 -16.66
N LEU A 472 0.03 15.99 -15.45
CA LEU A 472 0.68 16.76 -14.38
C LEU A 472 1.99 17.40 -14.85
N GLN A 473 2.77 16.69 -15.67
CA GLN A 473 4.04 17.18 -16.25
C GLN A 473 3.88 18.44 -17.12
N THR A 474 2.66 18.79 -17.53
CA THR A 474 2.36 20.00 -18.31
C THR A 474 2.06 21.22 -17.45
N HIS A 475 1.99 21.05 -16.12
CA HIS A 475 1.69 22.12 -15.17
C HIS A 475 2.89 23.07 -15.05
N GLN A 476 2.62 24.38 -14.98
CA GLN A 476 3.66 25.40 -14.85
C GLN A 476 4.29 25.37 -13.45
N GLU A 477 3.46 25.21 -12.42
CA GLU A 477 3.87 25.16 -11.02
C GLU A 477 3.85 23.71 -10.52
N LEU A 478 4.47 22.80 -11.28
CA LEU A 478 4.43 21.34 -11.07
C LEU A 478 4.54 20.91 -9.60
N VAL A 479 5.55 21.42 -8.88
CA VAL A 479 5.79 21.06 -7.46
C VAL A 479 4.64 21.52 -6.58
N ARG A 480 4.17 22.76 -6.76
CA ARG A 480 3.10 23.34 -5.95
C ARG A 480 1.77 22.64 -6.23
N ASP A 481 1.46 22.40 -7.50
CA ASP A 481 0.24 21.72 -7.92
C ASP A 481 0.23 20.27 -7.44
N PHE A 482 1.39 19.58 -7.51
CA PHE A 482 1.58 18.25 -6.96
C PHE A 482 1.31 18.19 -5.44
N ILE A 483 1.78 19.18 -4.69
CA ILE A 483 1.52 19.30 -3.24
C ILE A 483 0.05 19.64 -2.98
N ALA A 484 -0.51 20.62 -3.71
CA ALA A 484 -1.85 21.14 -3.47
C ALA A 484 -2.94 20.08 -3.65
N MET A 485 -2.82 19.23 -4.67
CA MET A 485 -3.80 18.17 -4.94
C MET A 485 -3.81 17.04 -3.90
N GLN A 486 -2.78 16.98 -3.06
CA GLN A 486 -2.66 16.07 -1.93
C GLN A 486 -3.18 16.69 -0.62
N ILE A 487 -3.00 18.01 -0.44
CA ILE A 487 -3.27 18.70 0.83
C ILE A 487 -4.60 19.45 0.85
N ALA A 488 -4.92 20.23 -0.18
CA ALA A 488 -5.91 21.31 -0.08
C ALA A 488 -6.99 21.27 -1.17
N ILE A 489 -6.75 20.59 -2.30
CA ILE A 489 -7.72 20.53 -3.40
C ILE A 489 -8.62 19.29 -3.25
N PRO A 490 -9.96 19.43 -3.33
CA PRO A 490 -10.91 18.32 -3.31
C PRO A 490 -10.65 17.25 -4.38
N VAL A 491 -11.02 16.00 -4.07
CA VAL A 491 -10.91 14.86 -4.99
C VAL A 491 -12.29 14.37 -5.42
N ASP A 492 -12.54 14.30 -6.73
CA ASP A 492 -13.71 13.60 -7.29
C ASP A 492 -13.25 12.29 -7.92
N TRP A 493 -13.18 11.24 -7.10
CA TRP A 493 -12.71 9.92 -7.53
C TRP A 493 -13.65 9.28 -8.54
N GLN A 494 -14.96 9.51 -8.39
CA GLN A 494 -15.95 9.05 -9.35
C GLN A 494 -15.69 9.64 -10.74
N ALA A 495 -15.41 10.95 -10.82
CA ALA A 495 -15.05 11.60 -12.07
C ALA A 495 -13.71 11.09 -12.62
N CYS A 496 -12.70 10.88 -11.76
CA CYS A 496 -11.39 10.36 -12.16
C CYS A 496 -11.47 8.97 -12.81
N MET A 497 -12.36 8.09 -12.33
CA MET A 497 -12.51 6.73 -12.86
C MET A 497 -13.40 6.63 -14.10
N ALA A 498 -14.23 7.66 -14.39
CA ALA A 498 -15.16 7.63 -15.51
C ALA A 498 -14.49 7.38 -16.89
N PRO A 499 -13.34 7.99 -17.23
CA PRO A 499 -12.64 7.71 -18.48
C PRO A 499 -12.15 6.25 -18.60
N VAL A 500 -11.71 5.65 -17.49
CA VAL A 500 -11.26 4.24 -17.46
C VAL A 500 -12.43 3.31 -17.72
N ILE A 501 -13.55 3.56 -17.04
CA ILE A 501 -14.79 2.81 -17.19
C ILE A 501 -15.28 2.89 -18.64
N ALA A 502 -15.34 4.10 -19.21
CA ALA A 502 -15.75 4.31 -20.60
C ALA A 502 -14.81 3.61 -21.60
N SER A 503 -13.48 3.70 -21.38
CA SER A 503 -12.49 3.04 -22.23
C SER A 503 -12.62 1.51 -22.18
N ALA A 504 -12.83 0.94 -21.00
CA ALA A 504 -13.00 -0.50 -20.84
C ALA A 504 -14.31 -1.00 -21.49
N GLN A 505 -15.40 -0.24 -21.35
CA GLN A 505 -16.67 -0.54 -22.03
C GLN A 505 -16.52 -0.51 -23.55
N ALA A 506 -15.78 0.46 -24.10
CA ALA A 506 -15.52 0.56 -25.54
C ALA A 506 -14.63 -0.58 -26.07
N ALA A 507 -13.73 -1.12 -25.23
CA ALA A 507 -12.85 -2.24 -25.57
C ALA A 507 -13.48 -3.63 -25.36
N ALA A 508 -14.74 -3.70 -24.92
CA ALA A 508 -15.43 -4.97 -24.68
C ALA A 508 -15.44 -5.86 -25.94
N PRO A 509 -15.19 -7.18 -25.80
CA PRO A 509 -15.19 -7.96 -24.56
C PRO A 509 -13.83 -8.11 -23.86
N ALA A 510 -12.79 -7.39 -24.25
CA ALA A 510 -11.46 -7.53 -23.64
C ALA A 510 -11.47 -7.08 -22.16
N PRO A 511 -11.03 -7.91 -21.20
CA PRO A 511 -11.02 -7.53 -19.81
C PRO A 511 -9.96 -6.48 -19.48
N THR A 512 -10.23 -5.69 -18.46
CA THR A 512 -9.25 -4.80 -17.83
C THR A 512 -9.04 -5.24 -16.38
N PHE A 513 -7.80 -5.43 -15.98
CA PHE A 513 -7.42 -5.73 -14.60
C PHE A 513 -6.96 -4.44 -13.91
N ALA A 514 -7.77 -3.95 -12.97
CA ALA A 514 -7.46 -2.77 -12.16
C ALA A 514 -6.77 -3.23 -10.86
N ILE A 515 -5.46 -3.02 -10.75
CA ILE A 515 -4.64 -3.54 -9.65
C ILE A 515 -4.44 -2.45 -8.59
N ASP A 516 -5.10 -2.59 -7.45
CA ASP A 516 -4.94 -1.68 -6.31
C ASP A 516 -3.74 -2.10 -5.44
N PHE A 517 -2.71 -1.27 -5.45
CA PHE A 517 -1.52 -1.39 -4.60
C PHE A 517 -1.69 -0.69 -3.24
N GLY A 518 -2.83 -0.04 -3.01
CA GLY A 518 -3.18 0.57 -1.72
C GLY A 518 -3.37 -0.45 -0.59
N PRO A 519 -3.14 -0.04 0.66
CA PRO A 519 -3.33 -0.94 1.79
C PRO A 519 -4.81 -1.23 2.07
N GLY A 520 -5.05 -2.36 2.74
CA GLY A 520 -6.32 -2.67 3.41
C GLY A 520 -7.36 -3.42 2.60
N ALA A 521 -7.16 -3.63 1.30
CA ALA A 521 -8.05 -4.42 0.44
C ALA A 521 -9.55 -4.08 0.66
N SER A 522 -10.33 -4.97 1.31
CA SER A 522 -11.75 -4.73 1.64
C SER A 522 -12.04 -3.54 2.56
N ARG A 523 -11.02 -3.03 3.25
CA ARG A 523 -11.09 -1.82 4.08
C ARG A 523 -10.49 -0.61 3.37
N GLY A 524 -9.67 -0.84 2.34
CA GLY A 524 -9.04 0.17 1.51
C GLY A 524 -9.93 0.64 0.37
N ILE A 525 -9.31 1.24 -0.65
CA ILE A 525 -10.07 1.90 -1.71
C ILE A 525 -10.81 0.92 -2.64
N CYS A 526 -10.34 -0.33 -2.76
CA CYS A 526 -11.06 -1.40 -3.47
C CYS A 526 -12.54 -1.46 -3.09
N ALA A 527 -12.88 -1.23 -1.82
CA ALA A 527 -14.23 -1.33 -1.29
C ALA A 527 -15.23 -0.36 -1.94
N PHE A 528 -14.76 0.79 -2.43
CA PHE A 528 -15.59 1.78 -3.11
C PHE A 528 -15.24 1.96 -4.59
N THR A 529 -14.02 1.64 -5.01
CA THR A 529 -13.63 1.64 -6.43
C THR A 529 -14.32 0.52 -7.20
N ALA A 530 -14.36 -0.70 -6.65
CA ALA A 530 -14.97 -1.84 -7.35
C ALA A 530 -16.47 -1.64 -7.67
N PRO A 531 -17.31 -1.13 -6.75
CA PRO A 531 -18.69 -0.75 -7.07
C PRO A 531 -18.86 0.26 -8.21
N LEU A 532 -17.86 1.11 -8.50
CA LEU A 532 -17.93 2.04 -9.64
C LEU A 532 -17.75 1.32 -10.98
N MET A 533 -17.20 0.10 -10.96
CA MET A 533 -16.75 -0.62 -12.14
C MET A 533 -17.60 -1.85 -12.48
N THR A 534 -18.67 -2.12 -11.71
CA THR A 534 -19.50 -3.32 -11.87
C THR A 534 -20.22 -3.43 -13.20
N ASP A 535 -20.38 -2.33 -13.93
CA ASP A 535 -21.07 -2.31 -15.24
C ASP A 535 -20.08 -2.23 -16.41
N ALA A 536 -18.80 -2.51 -16.16
CA ALA A 536 -17.74 -2.54 -17.15
C ALA A 536 -16.98 -3.88 -17.08
N PRO A 537 -16.30 -4.31 -18.16
CA PRO A 537 -15.46 -5.52 -18.14
C PRO A 537 -14.14 -5.27 -17.38
N ILE A 538 -14.23 -4.74 -16.16
CA ILE A 538 -13.11 -4.42 -15.29
C ILE A 538 -13.17 -5.32 -14.05
N GLN A 539 -12.09 -6.06 -13.81
CA GLN A 539 -11.90 -6.79 -12.57
C GLN A 539 -10.94 -6.00 -11.68
N VAL A 540 -11.43 -5.56 -10.51
CA VAL A 540 -10.58 -4.97 -9.48
C VAL A 540 -9.86 -6.08 -8.71
N VAL A 541 -8.55 -5.90 -8.51
CA VAL A 541 -7.65 -6.83 -7.84
C VAL A 541 -6.93 -6.09 -6.72
N ALA A 542 -7.03 -6.59 -5.49
CA ALA A 542 -6.28 -6.05 -4.35
C ALA A 542 -4.88 -6.72 -4.28
N ALA A 543 -3.83 -5.94 -4.51
CA ALA A 543 -2.43 -6.36 -4.46
C ALA A 543 -1.79 -6.23 -3.06
N THR A 544 -2.55 -6.59 -2.03
CA THR A 544 -2.11 -6.58 -0.63
C THR A 544 -1.08 -7.70 -0.36
N ALA A 545 -0.08 -7.41 0.48
CA ALA A 545 0.83 -8.42 1.03
C ALA A 545 0.17 -9.25 2.16
N SER A 546 -0.88 -8.72 2.78
CA SER A 546 -1.61 -9.39 3.84
C SER A 546 -2.91 -10.00 3.33
N GLN A 547 -3.10 -11.30 3.61
CA GLN A 547 -4.39 -11.98 3.42
C GLN A 547 -5.46 -11.46 4.39
N ALA A 548 -5.08 -10.75 5.46
CA ALA A 548 -5.98 -10.18 6.44
C ALA A 548 -6.76 -9.00 5.84
N GLY A 549 -7.92 -9.29 5.26
CA GLY A 549 -8.73 -8.28 4.59
C GLY A 549 -9.34 -8.78 3.28
N LEU A 550 -8.84 -9.89 2.74
CA LEU A 550 -9.45 -10.59 1.61
C LEU A 550 -10.64 -11.42 2.11
N ARG A 551 -11.77 -10.77 2.38
CA ARG A 551 -13.05 -11.49 2.37
C ARG A 551 -13.36 -11.77 0.90
N ARG A 552 -13.75 -13.01 0.54
CA ARG A 552 -14.32 -13.30 -0.78
C ARG A 552 -15.51 -12.37 -1.00
N ASN A 553 -15.29 -11.31 -1.76
CA ASN A 553 -16.29 -10.34 -2.16
C ASN A 553 -16.38 -10.45 -3.68
N SER A 554 -17.57 -10.50 -4.25
CA SER A 554 -17.74 -10.59 -5.71
C SER A 554 -17.24 -9.35 -6.44
N ALA A 555 -17.10 -8.21 -5.75
CA ALA A 555 -16.69 -6.96 -6.37
C ALA A 555 -15.18 -6.87 -6.68
N PHE A 556 -14.32 -7.54 -5.91
CA PHE A 556 -12.87 -7.55 -6.14
C PHE A 556 -12.23 -8.84 -5.63
N VAL A 557 -11.05 -9.17 -6.15
CA VAL A 557 -10.34 -10.43 -5.87
C VAL A 557 -8.94 -10.16 -5.31
N GLY A 558 -8.38 -11.12 -4.59
CA GLY A 558 -7.00 -11.04 -4.10
C GLY A 558 -5.99 -11.34 -5.21
N TRP A 559 -4.82 -10.71 -5.14
CA TRP A 559 -3.74 -10.88 -6.12
C TRP A 559 -3.29 -12.34 -6.27
N GLU A 560 -3.12 -13.08 -5.17
CA GLU A 560 -2.72 -14.49 -5.25
C GLU A 560 -3.75 -15.35 -5.99
N THR A 561 -5.05 -15.05 -5.81
CA THR A 561 -6.11 -15.73 -6.56
C THR A 561 -6.00 -15.44 -8.07
N MET A 562 -5.62 -14.24 -8.46
CA MET A 562 -5.46 -13.86 -9.87
C MET A 562 -4.17 -14.39 -10.49
N GLU A 563 -3.11 -14.56 -9.70
CA GLU A 563 -1.87 -15.19 -10.16
C GLU A 563 -2.06 -16.70 -10.43
N GLU A 564 -2.91 -17.37 -9.66
CA GLU A 564 -3.17 -18.81 -9.77
C GLU A 564 -4.28 -19.16 -10.79
N ALA A 565 -5.14 -18.20 -11.15
CA ALA A 565 -6.24 -18.41 -12.08
C ALA A 565 -5.78 -18.71 -13.52
N ASP A 566 -6.52 -19.56 -14.22
CA ASP A 566 -6.26 -19.85 -15.64
C ASP A 566 -6.92 -18.82 -16.59
N GLU A 567 -6.57 -18.88 -17.88
CA GLU A 567 -7.11 -17.95 -18.90
C GLU A 567 -8.65 -18.01 -18.99
N ALA A 568 -9.26 -19.19 -18.83
CA ALA A 568 -10.70 -19.36 -18.94
C ALA A 568 -11.43 -18.75 -17.74
N GLU A 569 -10.92 -18.96 -16.53
CA GLU A 569 -11.44 -18.36 -15.29
C GLU A 569 -11.36 -16.83 -15.33
N LEU A 570 -10.24 -16.27 -15.78
CA LEU A 570 -10.03 -14.82 -15.89
C LEU A 570 -11.01 -14.16 -16.87
N LEU A 571 -11.23 -14.79 -18.04
CA LEU A 571 -12.19 -14.31 -19.04
C LEU A 571 -13.64 -14.48 -18.56
N GLN A 572 -13.96 -15.57 -17.86
CA GLN A 572 -15.30 -15.81 -17.32
C GLN A 572 -15.67 -14.79 -16.24
N ASN A 573 -14.74 -14.46 -15.34
CA ASN A 573 -14.97 -13.48 -14.27
C ASN A 573 -15.33 -12.09 -14.83
N CYS A 574 -14.71 -11.68 -15.93
CA CYS A 574 -14.98 -10.37 -16.54
C CYS A 574 -16.23 -10.37 -17.42
N THR A 575 -16.54 -11.48 -18.11
CA THR A 575 -17.74 -11.61 -18.95
C THR A 575 -19.01 -11.83 -18.13
N GLY A 576 -18.92 -12.47 -16.97
CA GLY A 576 -20.05 -12.61 -16.02
C GLY A 576 -20.51 -11.28 -15.43
N ILE A 577 -19.58 -10.33 -15.25
CA ILE A 577 -19.88 -8.95 -14.83
C ILE A 577 -20.68 -8.23 -15.93
N ALA A 578 -20.28 -8.37 -17.19
CA ALA A 578 -21.00 -7.80 -18.34
C ALA A 578 -22.34 -8.50 -18.66
N ALA A 579 -22.49 -9.79 -18.36
CA ALA A 579 -23.71 -10.55 -18.64
C ALA A 579 -24.80 -10.41 -17.56
N GLY A 580 -24.44 -9.98 -16.35
CA GLY A 580 -25.39 -9.69 -15.27
C GLY A 580 -26.21 -8.41 -15.46
N SER A 581 -25.90 -7.62 -16.50
CA SER A 581 -26.56 -6.36 -16.85
C SER A 581 -27.43 -6.43 -18.12
N ALA A 582 -27.59 -7.61 -18.72
CA ALA A 582 -28.42 -7.84 -19.91
C ALA A 582 -29.87 -8.24 -19.57
#